data_AF-A0A2E0LJE0-F1
#
_entry.id   AF-A0A2E0LJE0-F1
#
_cell.length_a   1.000
_cell.length_b   1.000
_cell.length_c   1.000
_cell.angle_alpha   90.00
_cell.angle_beta   90.00
_cell.angle_gamma   90.00
#
_symmetry.space_group_name_H-M   'P 1'
#
loop_
_entity.id
_entity.type
_entity.pdbx_description
1 polymer ?
#
loop_
_entity_poly.entity_id
_entity_poly.type
_entity_poly.pdbx_seq_one_letter_code
_entity_poly.pdbx_strand_id
1 'polypeptide(L)' 'MAVIKRKPTSPGRRFVVSVVSPELHRGAPYAPLLERKVAKGGRNNGG' A
#
# COMPACT_ATOMS: atom_id res chain seq x y z
N MET A 1 -14.55 -4.39 -2.96
CA MET A 1 -13.41 -4.73 -2.06
C MET A 1 -13.48 -6.19 -1.60
N ALA A 2 -12.59 -7.04 -2.09
CA ALA A 2 -12.51 -8.46 -1.75
C ALA A 2 -11.31 -8.74 -0.83
N VAL A 3 -11.51 -9.55 0.21
CA VAL A 3 -10.47 -9.99 1.14
C VAL A 3 -10.00 -11.39 0.73
N ILE A 4 -8.73 -11.52 0.31
CA ILE A 4 -8.20 -12.75 -0.29
C ILE A 4 -7.05 -13.29 0.55
N LYS A 5 -7.15 -14.56 0.97
CA LYS A 5 -6.02 -15.29 1.56
C LYS A 5 -5.01 -15.66 0.48
N ARG A 6 -3.73 -15.32 0.69
CA ARG A 6 -2.67 -15.63 -0.29
C ARG A 6 -2.26 -17.11 -0.23
N LYS A 7 -1.84 -17.67 -1.37
CA LYS A 7 -1.24 -19.01 -1.44
C LYS A 7 0.06 -19.06 -0.62
N PRO A 8 0.31 -20.12 0.16
CA PRO A 8 1.48 -20.23 1.03
C PRO A 8 2.73 -20.70 0.27
N THR A 9 3.16 -19.96 -0.74
CA THR A 9 4.35 -20.33 -1.55
C THR A 9 5.68 -20.05 -0.84
N SER A 10 5.66 -19.35 0.30
CA SER A 10 6.82 -19.12 1.18
C SER A 10 6.34 -18.88 2.63
N PRO A 11 7.18 -19.05 3.66
CA PRO A 11 6.79 -18.92 5.07
C PRO A 11 6.11 -17.58 5.38
N GLY A 12 6.69 -16.47 4.90
CA GLY A 12 6.14 -15.13 5.10
C GLY A 12 4.77 -14.89 4.47
N ARG A 13 4.37 -15.68 3.46
CA ARG A 13 3.07 -15.53 2.78
C ARG A 13 1.93 -16.33 3.42
N ARG A 14 2.23 -17.29 4.32
CA ARG A 14 1.24 -18.22 4.89
C ARG A 14 0.06 -17.52 5.55
N PHE A 15 0.34 -16.44 6.27
CA PHE A 15 -0.69 -15.72 7.01
C PHE A 15 -1.22 -14.47 6.29
N VAL A 16 -0.61 -14.09 5.17
CA VAL A 16 -0.95 -12.86 4.45
C VAL A 16 -2.38 -12.90 3.91
N VAL A 17 -3.12 -11.85 4.26
CA VAL A 17 -4.42 -11.52 3.71
C VAL A 17 -4.27 -10.22 2.93
N SER A 18 -4.76 -10.18 1.69
CA SER A 18 -4.68 -8.99 0.84
C SER A 18 -6.09 -8.48 0.56
N VAL A 19 -6.24 -7.16 0.55
CA VAL A 19 -7.48 -6.51 0.17
C VAL A 19 -7.36 -6.00 -1.27
N VAL A 20 -8.24 -6.46 -2.15
CA VAL A 20 -8.19 -6.17 -3.60
C VAL A 20 -9.49 -5.47 -4.01
N SER A 21 -9.34 -4.37 -4.75
CA SER A 21 -10.45 -3.53 -5.24
C SER A 21 -10.32 -3.44 -6.78
N PRO A 22 -11.03 -4.30 -7.53
CA PRO A 22 -10.96 -4.34 -9.00
C PRO A 22 -11.33 -3.03 -9.70
N GLU A 23 -12.13 -2.21 -9.04
CA GLU A 23 -12.63 -0.91 -9.49
C GLU A 23 -11.57 0.22 -9.47
N LEU A 24 -10.43 0.02 -8.80
CA LEU A 24 -9.38 1.04 -8.75
C LEU A 24 -8.67 1.22 -10.10
N HIS A 25 -8.41 2.47 -10.45
CA HIS A 25 -7.63 2.85 -11.62
C HIS A 25 -6.20 2.27 -11.54
N ARG A 26 -5.71 1.72 -12.66
CA ARG A 26 -4.41 1.02 -12.74
C ARG A 26 -3.27 1.86 -13.31
N GLY A 27 -3.56 3.05 -13.84
CA GLY A 27 -2.56 3.97 -14.40
C GLY A 27 -1.99 4.94 -13.36
N ALA A 28 -1.23 5.92 -13.85
CA ALA A 28 -0.69 6.98 -13.00
C ALA A 28 -1.81 7.79 -12.33
N PRO A 29 -1.57 8.31 -11.11
CA PRO A 29 -2.48 9.26 -10.48
C PRO A 29 -2.51 10.59 -11.26
N TYR A 30 -3.58 11.36 -11.06
CA TYR A 30 -3.74 12.65 -11.74
C TYR A 30 -2.75 13.69 -11.18
N ALA A 31 -1.71 13.97 -11.97
CA ALA A 31 -0.53 14.75 -11.54
C ALA A 31 -0.82 16.16 -10.98
N PRO A 32 -1.76 16.95 -11.53
CA PRO A 32 -2.03 18.30 -11.02
C PRO A 32 -2.58 18.37 -9.60
N LEU A 33 -3.05 17.26 -9.02
CA LEU A 33 -3.57 17.19 -7.65
C LEU A 33 -2.60 16.51 -6.66
N LEU A 34 -1.32 16.39 -7.01
CA LEU A 34 -0.32 15.74 -6.18
C LEU A 34 0.72 16.74 -5.64
N GLU A 35 1.20 16.46 -4.44
CA GLU A 35 2.35 17.14 -3.82
C GLU A 35 3.28 16.10 -3.17
N ARG A 36 4.56 16.47 -2.99
CA ARG A 36 5.57 15.62 -2.36
C ARG A 36 5.31 15.47 -0.86
N LYS A 37 5.17 14.23 -0.39
CA LYS A 37 5.14 13.87 1.05
C LYS A 37 6.44 13.17 1.47
N VAL A 38 7.19 13.77 2.40
CA VAL A 38 8.43 13.20 2.95
C VAL A 38 8.14 12.44 4.25
N ALA A 39 8.69 11.23 4.40
CA ALA A 39 8.57 10.44 5.63
C ALA A 39 9.50 10.99 6.72
N LYS A 40 8.96 11.22 7.92
CA LYS A 40 9.73 11.75 9.07
C LYS A 40 10.39 10.67 9.93
N GLY A 41 10.11 9.40 9.69
CA GLY A 41 10.68 8.28 10.47
C GLY A 41 10.39 8.33 11.97
N GLY A 42 9.28 8.97 12.38
CA GLY A 42 8.90 9.15 13.79
C GLY A 42 9.56 10.33 14.49
N ARG A 43 10.42 11.10 13.79
CA ARG A 43 11.14 12.25 14.35
C ARG A 43 10.35 13.54 14.24
N ASN A 44 10.57 14.44 15.19
CA ASN A 44 10.07 15.81 15.13
C ASN A 44 11.21 16.77 14.71
N ASN A 45 11.01 18.07 14.89
CA ASN A 45 11.98 19.12 14.55
C ASN A 45 13.17 19.24 15.53
N GLY A 46 13.16 18.50 16.65
CA GLY A 46 14.24 18.47 17.63
C GLY A 46 15.20 17.28 17.48
N GLY A 47 14.87 16.29 16.63
CA GLY A 47 15.64 15.06 16.46
C GLY A 47 14.85 13.81 16.80
#